data_AF-A0A528HCI7-F1
#
_entry.id   AF-A0A528HCI7-F1
#
_cell.length_a   1.000
_cell.length_b   1.000
_cell.length_c   1.000
_cell.angle_alpha   90.00
_cell.angle_beta   90.00
_cell.angle_gamma   90.00
#
_symmetry.space_group_name_H-M   'P 1'
#
loop_
_entity.id
_entity.type
_entity.pdbx_description
1 polymer ?
#
loop_
_entity_poly.entity_id
_entity_poly.type
_entity_poly.pdbx_seq_one_letter_code
_entity_poly.pdbx_strand_id
1 'polypeptide(L)' 'MVSENDLPIAIIGGGPIGLAAAVQLVSRGLSVKVYEAGSSVGSNLRDWGHVRVFTPWRYCVDAVARKLLESHGWQMPE' A
#
# COMPACT_ATOMS: atom_id res chain seq x y z
N MET A 1 11.33 2.69 -28.70
CA MET A 1 9.88 2.97 -28.62
C MET A 1 9.39 2.30 -27.36
N VAL A 2 8.71 3.03 -26.48
CA VAL A 2 8.05 2.45 -25.29
C VAL A 2 6.73 1.88 -25.78
N SER A 3 6.47 0.58 -25.60
CA SER A 3 5.15 0.02 -25.90
C SER A 3 4.16 0.41 -24.79
N GLU A 4 2.85 0.45 -25.05
CA GLU A 4 1.86 0.77 -24.00
C GLU A 4 1.98 -0.14 -22.77
N ASN A 5 2.43 -1.39 -22.96
CA ASN A 5 2.69 -2.34 -21.88
C ASN A 5 3.95 -2.03 -21.05
N ASP A 6 4.82 -1.14 -21.51
CA ASP A 6 6.05 -0.73 -20.79
C ASP A 6 5.83 0.53 -19.96
N LEU A 7 4.65 1.16 -20.04
CA LEU A 7 4.35 2.34 -19.25
C LEU A 7 4.12 1.98 -17.77
N PRO A 8 4.62 2.81 -16.82
CA PRO A 8 4.39 2.55 -15.41
C PRO A 8 2.91 2.75 -15.05
N ILE A 9 2.41 1.91 -14.16
CA ILE A 9 1.03 2.00 -13.65
C ILE A 9 0.95 3.14 -12.63
N ALA A 10 0.07 4.11 -12.87
CA ALA A 10 -0.23 5.17 -11.93
C ALA A 10 -1.31 4.72 -10.93
N ILE A 11 -1.00 4.80 -9.63
CA ILE A 11 -1.95 4.57 -8.54
C ILE A 11 -2.28 5.92 -7.91
N ILE A 12 -3.56 6.28 -7.94
CA ILE A 12 -4.06 7.54 -7.37
C ILE A 12 -4.65 7.26 -5.99
N GLY A 13 -3.97 7.75 -4.95
CA GLY A 13 -4.25 7.50 -3.54
C GLY A 13 -3.18 6.63 -2.88
N GLY A 14 -2.47 7.19 -1.91
CA GLY A 14 -1.46 6.52 -1.08
C GLY A 14 -2.03 5.99 0.24
N GLY A 15 -3.32 5.68 0.30
CA GLY A 15 -3.98 5.03 1.43
C GLY A 15 -3.72 3.51 1.47
N PRO A 16 -4.28 2.78 2.46
CA PRO A 16 -4.04 1.35 2.63
C PRO A 16 -4.29 0.51 1.38
N ILE A 17 -5.39 0.79 0.66
CA ILE A 17 -5.76 0.05 -0.55
C ILE A 17 -4.80 0.34 -1.71
N GLY A 18 -4.43 1.61 -1.90
CA GLY A 18 -3.47 2.00 -2.94
C GLY A 18 -2.08 1.40 -2.70
N LEU A 19 -1.64 1.35 -1.44
CA LEU A 19 -0.38 0.70 -1.07
C LEU A 19 -0.44 -0.83 -1.25
N ALA A 20 -1.55 -1.48 -0.89
CA ALA A 20 -1.73 -2.91 -1.13
C ALA A 20 -1.69 -3.23 -2.64
N ALA A 21 -2.35 -2.41 -3.46
CA ALA A 21 -2.28 -2.52 -4.92
C ALA A 21 -0.84 -2.33 -5.44
N ALA A 22 -0.11 -1.34 -4.93
CA ALA A 22 1.29 -1.10 -5.30
C ALA A 22 2.16 -2.33 -5.03
N VAL A 23 2.03 -2.93 -3.83
CA VAL A 23 2.80 -4.13 -3.47
C VAL A 23 2.45 -5.33 -4.36
N GLN A 24 1.16 -5.55 -4.63
CA GLN A 24 0.71 -6.61 -5.53
C GLN A 24 1.31 -6.45 -6.94
N LEU A 25 1.33 -5.24 -7.49
CA LEU A 25 1.89 -4.95 -8.81
C LEU A 25 3.42 -5.11 -8.83
N VAL A 26 4.12 -4.57 -7.83
CA VAL A 26 5.58 -4.71 -7.71
C VAL A 26 5.96 -6.19 -7.56
N SER A 27 5.19 -6.99 -6.82
CA SER A 27 5.43 -8.43 -6.69
C SER A 27 5.36 -9.21 -8.00
N ARG A 28 4.73 -8.63 -9.04
CA ARG A 28 4.60 -9.19 -10.39
C ARG A 28 5.60 -8.58 -11.38
N GLY A 29 6.55 -7.78 -10.89
CA GLY A 29 7.56 -7.12 -11.72
C GLY A 29 7.05 -5.91 -12.51
N LEU A 30 5.88 -5.37 -12.16
CA LEU A 30 5.30 -4.21 -12.84
C LEU A 30 5.82 -2.91 -12.23
N SER A 31 6.19 -1.97 -13.08
CA SER A 31 6.60 -0.62 -12.65
C SER A 31 5.39 0.18 -12.19
N VAL A 32 5.48 0.78 -11.00
CA VAL A 32 4.36 1.56 -10.41
C VAL A 32 4.82 2.93 -9.95
N LYS A 33 3.88 3.89 -9.95
CA LYS A 33 4.05 5.18 -9.30
C LYS A 33 2.79 5.54 -8.52
N VAL A 34 2.94 5.76 -7.22
CA VAL A 34 1.84 6.12 -6.31
C VAL A 34 1.81 7.63 -6.13
N TYR A 35 0.63 8.21 -6.22
CA TYR A 35 0.37 9.63 -5.98
C TYR A 35 -0.57 9.78 -4.79
N GLU A 36 -0.19 10.59 -3.81
CA GLU A 36 -1.01 10.93 -2.64
C GLU A 36 -1.22 12.44 -2.62
N ALA A 37 -2.43 12.88 -2.31
CA ALA A 37 -2.76 14.31 -2.23
C ALA A 37 -2.26 14.94 -0.93
N GLY A 38 -2.22 14.16 0.15
CA GLY A 38 -1.68 14.56 1.44
C GLY A 38 -0.14 14.64 1.45
N SER A 39 0.39 15.19 2.54
CA SER A 39 1.84 15.35 2.75
C SER A 39 2.59 14.03 2.96
N SER A 40 1.88 12.92 3.22
CA SER A 40 2.47 11.61 3.44
C SER A 40 1.51 10.47 3.06
N VAL A 41 2.05 9.29 2.72
CA VAL A 41 1.24 8.09 2.45
C VAL A 41 0.34 7.77 3.63
N GLY A 42 -0.95 7.55 3.43
CA GLY A 42 -1.92 7.28 4.49
C GLY A 42 -2.44 8.52 5.22
N SER A 43 -2.31 9.72 4.64
CA SER A 43 -2.80 10.97 5.26
C SER A 43 -4.24 10.86 5.79
N ASN A 44 -5.19 10.37 4.98
CA ASN A 44 -6.58 10.23 5.41
C ASN A 44 -6.75 9.29 6.63
N LEU A 45 -5.97 8.20 6.69
CA LEU A 45 -6.03 7.28 7.83
C LEU A 45 -5.47 7.93 9.11
N ARG A 46 -4.45 8.80 8.99
CA ARG A 46 -3.91 9.55 10.13
C ARG A 46 -4.89 10.59 10.67
N ASP A 47 -5.67 11.22 9.81
CA ASP A 47 -6.71 12.17 10.24
C ASP A 47 -7.73 11.48 11.18
N TRP A 48 -8.00 10.20 10.94
CA TRP A 48 -8.90 9.36 11.75
C TRP A 48 -8.16 8.48 12.76
N GLY A 49 -6.85 8.69 12.97
CA GLY A 49 -6.02 7.82 13.81
C GLY A 49 -6.43 7.80 15.30
N HIS A 50 -7.29 8.73 15.71
CA HIS A 50 -7.90 8.78 17.05
C HIS A 50 -9.06 7.79 17.22
N VAL A 51 -9.59 7.22 16.13
CA VAL A 51 -10.69 6.25 16.17
C VAL A 51 -10.13 4.85 16.41
N ARG A 52 -10.61 4.19 17.47
CA ARG A 52 -10.29 2.78 17.72
C ARG A 52 -11.21 1.87 16.90
N VAL A 53 -10.63 1.07 16.03
CA VAL A 53 -11.33 0.01 15.30
C VAL A 53 -11.30 -1.30 16.11
N PHE A 54 -12.31 -2.15 15.90
CA PHE A 54 -12.49 -3.42 16.60
C PHE A 54 -12.03 -4.63 15.78
N THR A 55 -11.66 -4.43 14.51
CA THR A 55 -11.20 -5.49 13.62
C THR A 55 -9.72 -5.78 13.86
N PRO A 56 -9.33 -7.02 14.19
CA PRO A 56 -7.92 -7.39 14.35
C PRO A 56 -7.09 -7.19 13.07
N TRP A 57 -5.81 -6.81 13.23
CA TRP A 57 -4.90 -6.53 12.11
C TRP A 57 -4.80 -7.66 11.10
N ARG A 58 -4.87 -8.92 11.54
CA ARG A 58 -4.81 -10.10 10.65
C ARG A 58 -5.85 -10.09 9.52
N TYR A 59 -6.94 -9.34 9.67
CA TYR A 59 -7.99 -9.22 8.65
C TYR A 59 -7.87 -7.95 7.80
N CYS A 60 -7.01 -7.00 8.19
CA CYS A 60 -6.88 -5.70 7.57
C CYS A 60 -5.58 -5.53 6.76
N VAL A 61 -4.70 -6.52 6.79
CA VAL A 61 -3.39 -6.46 6.10
C VAL A 61 -3.38 -7.43 4.92
N ASP A 62 -3.08 -6.92 3.72
CA ASP A 62 -2.87 -7.74 2.52
C ASP A 62 -1.71 -8.73 2.72
N ALA A 63 -1.86 -9.96 2.24
CA ALA A 63 -0.90 -11.03 2.48
C ALA A 63 0.48 -10.77 1.83
N VAL A 64 0.51 -10.14 0.65
CA VAL A 64 1.76 -9.82 -0.05
C VAL A 64 2.43 -8.61 0.61
N ALA A 65 1.65 -7.60 0.98
CA ALA A 65 2.11 -6.47 1.78
C ALA A 65 2.73 -6.93 3.10
N ARG A 66 2.06 -7.85 3.82
CA ARG A 66 2.60 -8.46 5.04
C ARG A 66 3.95 -9.09 4.81
N LYS A 67 4.08 -9.98 3.81
CA LYS A 67 5.34 -10.67 3.51
C LYS A 67 6.46 -9.69 3.16
N LEU A 68 6.16 -8.65 2.39
CA LEU A 68 7.12 -7.60 2.06
C LEU A 68 7.57 -6.84 3.31
N LEU A 69 6.62 -6.42 4.15
CA LEU A 69 6.91 -5.67 5.38
C LEU A 69 7.72 -6.51 6.38
N GLU A 70 7.35 -7.78 6.58
CA GLU A 70 8.08 -8.72 7.44
C GLU A 70 9.52 -8.93 6.96
N SER A 71 9.77 -8.97 5.65
CA SER A 71 11.14 -9.04 5.10
C SER A 71 11.98 -7.79 5.38
N HIS A 72 11.34 -6.68 5.72
CA HIS A 72 11.97 -5.42 6.15
C HIS A 72 11.94 -5.23 7.68
N GLY A 73 11.66 -6.29 8.45
CA GLY A 73 11.69 -6.26 9.91
C GLY A 73 10.45 -5.67 10.57
N TRP A 74 9.40 -5.36 9.81
CA TRP A 74 8.11 -4.98 10.40
C TRP A 74 7.45 -6.19 11.08
N GLN A 75 6.85 -5.98 12.24
CA GLN A 75 6.11 -7.00 12.97
C GLN A 75 4.62 -6.65 12.95
N MET A 76 3.76 -7.64 12.68
CA MET A 76 2.32 -7.43 12.69
C MET A 76 1.86 -7.05 14.11
N PRO A 77 1.14 -5.93 14.28
CA PRO A 77 0.60 -5.59 15.59
C PRO A 77 -0.48 -6.61 16.01
N GLU A 78 -0.71 -6.71 17.32
CA GLU A 78 -1.77 -7.54 17.90
C GLU A 78 -3.18 -7.04 17.56
#